data_AF-A0A932N796-F1
#
_entry.id   AF-A0A932N796-F1
#
_cell.length_a   1.000
_cell.length_b   1.000
_cell.length_c   1.000
_cell.angle_alpha   90.00
_cell.angle_beta   90.00
_cell.angle_gamma   90.00
#
_symmetry.space_group_name_H-M   'P 1'
#
loop_
_entity.id
_entity.type
_entity.pdbx_description
1 polymer ?
#
loop_
_entity_poly.entity_id
_entity_poly.type
_entity_poly.pdbx_seq_one_letter_code
_entity_poly.pdbx_strand_id
1 'polypeptide(L)' 'KVEDTSANQYYGAGYQDVKNRVPKITNTCEELQWQPTITMQQALRHIFDDHAAQLAKPLAKPSAK' A
#
# COMPACT_ATOMS: atom_id res chain seq x y z
N LYS A 1 4.93 -6.43 19.10
CA LYS A 1 5.79 -5.45 19.79
C LYS A 1 6.24 -4.45 18.73
N VAL A 2 6.01 -3.16 18.91
CA VAL A 2 6.55 -2.12 18.01
C VAL A 2 7.97 -1.83 18.49
N GLU A 3 8.91 -1.81 17.56
CA GLU A 3 10.32 -1.49 17.86
C GLU A 3 10.68 -0.15 17.22
N ASP A 4 11.38 0.69 17.98
CA ASP A 4 11.86 1.98 17.49
C ASP A 4 13.19 1.76 16.75
N THR A 5 13.28 2.24 15.52
CA THR A 5 14.47 2.12 14.68
C THR A 5 14.63 3.35 13.79
N SER A 6 15.88 3.77 13.60
CA SER A 6 16.17 4.93 12.75
C SER A 6 16.06 4.57 11.26
N ALA A 7 15.72 5.55 10.42
CA ALA A 7 15.73 5.39 8.97
C ALA A 7 17.10 4.93 8.43
N ASN A 8 18.21 5.38 9.02
CA ASN A 8 19.55 4.92 8.64
C ASN A 8 19.77 3.43 8.93
N GLN A 9 19.24 2.93 10.05
CA GLN A 9 19.35 1.50 10.39
C GLN A 9 18.43 0.65 9.51
N TYR A 10 17.23 1.15 9.20
CA TYR A 10 16.24 0.41 8.43
C TYR A 10 16.49 0.45 6.91
N TYR A 11 16.78 1.64 6.36
CA TYR A 11 16.95 1.88 4.92
C TYR A 11 18.42 2.07 4.49
N GLY A 12 19.35 2.34 5.41
CA GLY A 12 20.77 2.55 5.12
C GLY A 12 21.18 4.02 5.02
N ALA A 13 22.50 4.25 5.04
CA ALA A 13 23.08 5.60 4.94
C ALA A 13 22.83 6.24 3.57
N GLY A 14 22.48 7.53 3.57
CA GLY A 14 22.18 8.27 2.35
C GLY A 14 20.73 8.17 1.88
N TYR A 15 19.87 7.43 2.59
CA TYR A 15 18.44 7.41 2.30
C TYR A 15 17.81 8.78 2.51
N GLN A 16 17.03 9.23 1.52
CA GLN A 16 16.24 10.45 1.56
C GLN A 16 14.86 10.15 0.99
N ASP A 17 13.82 10.71 1.60
CA ASP A 17 12.44 10.56 1.13
C ASP A 17 11.74 11.92 1.02
N VAL A 18 10.63 11.92 0.28
CA VAL A 18 9.78 13.07 0.06
C VAL A 18 8.78 13.17 1.20
N LYS A 19 8.75 14.33 1.87
CA LYS A 19 7.86 14.58 3.01
C LYS A 19 6.37 14.52 2.64
N ASN A 20 6.01 15.04 1.46
CA ASN A 20 4.62 15.18 1.05
C ASN A 20 4.48 14.86 -0.44
N ARG A 21 3.48 14.06 -0.79
CA ARG A 21 3.11 13.78 -2.18
C ARG A 21 1.64 14.11 -2.37
N VAL A 22 1.37 15.18 -3.13
CA VAL A 22 0.01 15.60 -3.49
C VAL A 22 -0.07 15.63 -5.02
N PRO A 23 -0.81 14.70 -5.66
CA PRO A 23 -0.89 14.66 -7.11
C PRO A 23 -1.80 15.78 -7.63
N LYS A 24 -1.43 16.37 -8.76
CA LYS A 24 -2.35 17.19 -9.56
C LYS A 24 -3.18 16.24 -10.44
N ILE A 25 -4.49 16.16 -10.18
CA ILE A 25 -5.40 15.24 -10.90
C ILE A 25 -6.42 15.95 -11.79
N THR A 26 -6.35 17.28 -11.91
CA THR A 26 -7.31 18.10 -12.67
C THR A 26 -7.55 17.58 -14.09
N ASN A 27 -6.47 17.34 -14.85
CA ASN A 27 -6.56 16.84 -16.22
C ASN A 27 -7.26 15.48 -16.30
N THR A 28 -6.94 14.56 -15.39
CA THR A 28 -7.57 13.24 -15.35
C THR A 28 -9.07 13.34 -15.09
N CYS A 29 -9.48 14.25 -14.21
CA CYS A 29 -10.89 14.51 -13.94
C CYS A 29 -11.61 15.10 -15.16
N GLU A 30 -11.00 16.08 -15.82
CA GLU A 30 -11.61 16.77 -16.97
C GLU A 30 -11.65 15.91 -18.23
N GLU A 31 -10.52 15.29 -18.58
CA GLU A 31 -10.37 14.55 -19.84
C GLU A 31 -11.02 13.16 -19.79
N LEU A 32 -10.96 12.48 -18.64
CA LEU A 32 -11.43 11.10 -18.50
C LEU A 32 -12.75 10.99 -17.73
N GLN A 33 -13.27 12.11 -17.21
CA GLN A 33 -14.44 12.10 -16.33
C GLN A 33 -14.24 11.17 -15.12
N TRP A 34 -12.99 11.05 -14.65
CA TRP A 34 -12.60 10.14 -13.59
C TRP A 34 -12.33 10.89 -12.28
N GLN A 35 -12.75 10.32 -11.15
CA GLN A 35 -12.37 10.84 -9.84
C GLN A 35 -12.28 9.72 -8.80
N PRO A 36 -11.41 9.84 -7.78
CA PRO A 36 -11.37 8.86 -6.69
C PRO A 36 -12.67 8.93 -5.87
N THR A 37 -13.30 7.78 -5.65
CA THR A 37 -14.56 7.67 -4.88
C THR A 37 -14.38 6.89 -3.58
N ILE A 38 -13.26 6.19 -3.42
CA ILE A 38 -12.94 5.38 -2.24
C ILE A 38 -12.03 6.18 -1.31
N THR A 39 -12.45 6.30 -0.05
CA THR A 39 -11.67 6.96 0.99
C THR A 39 -10.49 6.09 1.44
N MET A 40 -9.47 6.71 2.06
CA MET A 40 -8.32 5.97 2.59
C MET A 40 -8.73 4.90 3.61
N GLN A 41 -9.70 5.19 4.47
CA GLN A 41 -10.19 4.23 5.46
C GLN A 41 -10.84 3.00 4.81
N GLN A 42 -11.67 3.21 3.79
CA GLN A 42 -12.29 2.11 3.04
C GLN A 42 -11.25 1.30 2.28
N ALA A 43 -10.29 1.97 1.62
CA ALA A 43 -9.21 1.30 0.91
C ALA A 43 -8.39 0.41 1.84
N LEU A 44 -7.98 0.92 3.01
CA LEU A 44 -7.28 0.14 4.02
C LEU A 44 -8.10 -1.06 4.49
N ARG A 45 -9.40 -0.87 4.75
CA ARG A 45 -10.27 -1.96 5.19
C ARG A 45 -10.35 -3.08 4.15
N HIS A 46 -10.58 -2.74 2.88
CA HIS A 46 -10.64 -3.72 1.80
C HIS A 46 -9.32 -4.48 1.64
N ILE A 47 -8.19 -3.77 1.71
CA ILE A 47 -6.85 -4.38 1.61
C ILE A 47 -6.63 -5.36 2.76
N PHE A 48 -6.90 -4.96 4.00
CA PHE A 48 -6.71 -5.84 5.17
C PHE A 48 -7.63 -7.05 5.15
N ASP A 49 -8.90 -6.88 4.75
CA ASP A 49 -9.85 -7.99 4.65
C ASP A 49 -9.40 -9.02 3.60
N ASP A 50 -8.92 -8.55 2.44
CA ASP A 50 -8.37 -9.41 1.39
C ASP A 50 -7.09 -10.14 1.84
N HIS A 51 -6.13 -9.41 2.44
CA HIS A 51 -4.92 -10.04 2.98
C HIS A 51 -5.23 -11.09 4.05
N ALA A 52 -6.19 -10.82 4.94
CA ALA A 52 -6.60 -11.79 5.95
C ALA A 52 -7.19 -13.06 5.30
N ALA A 53 -8.03 -12.90 4.27
CA ALA A 53 -8.59 -14.02 3.52
C ALA A 53 -7.49 -14.84 2.80
N GLN A 54 -6.50 -14.18 2.20
CA GLN A 54 -5.38 -14.85 1.54
C GLN A 54 -4.51 -15.65 2.52
N LEU A 55 -4.25 -15.12 3.72
CA LEU A 55 -3.48 -15.82 4.75
C LEU A 55 -4.23 -17.00 5.36
N ALA A 56 -5.56 -16.90 5.46
CA ALA A 56 -6.40 -18.00 5.90
C ALA A 56 -6.50 -19.14 4.86
N LYS A 57 -6.20 -18.85 3.59
CA LYS A 57 -6.12 -19.86 2.55
C LYS A 57 -4.88 -20.73 2.80
N PRO A 58 -5.02 -22.07 2.93
CA PRO A 58 -3.86 -22.93 3.05
C PRO A 58 -2.98 -22.74 1.82
N LEU A 59 -1.68 -22.51 2.05
CA LEU A 59 -0.69 -22.46 0.99
C LEU A 59 -0.86 -23.71 0.14
N ALA A 60 -1.22 -23.54 -1.15
CA ALA A 60 -1.31 -24.65 -2.07
C ALA A 60 0.08 -25.31 -2.07
N LYS A 61 0.16 -26.53 -1.56
CA LYS A 61 1.42 -27.29 -1.57
C LYS A 61 1.85 -27.40 -3.03
N PRO A 62 3.10 -27.04 -3.38
CA PRO A 62 3.57 -27.24 -4.74
C PRO A 62 3.41 -28.72 -5.09
N SER A 63 2.77 -29.00 -6.22
CA SER A 63 2.64 -30.37 -6.75
C SER A 63 4.04 -30.94 -6.91
N ALA A 64 4.36 -31.97 -6.12
CA ALA A 64 5.58 -32.74 -6.31
C ALA A 64 5.57 -33.31 -7.73
N LYS A 65 6.57 -32.93 -8.53
CA LYS A 65 6.95 -33.64 -9.75
C LYS A 65 8.06 -34.61 -9.41
#